data_AF-A0A291PAA8-F1
#
_entry.id   AF-A0A291PAA8-F1
#
_cell.length_a   1.000
_cell.length_b   1.000
_cell.length_c   1.000
_cell.angle_alpha   90.00
_cell.angle_beta   90.00
_cell.angle_gamma   90.00
#
_symmetry.space_group_name_H-M   'P 1'
#
loop_
_entity.id
_entity.type
_entity.pdbx_description
1 polymer ?
#
loop_
_entity_poly.entity_id
_entity_poly.type
_entity_poly.pdbx_seq_one_letter_code
_entity_poly.pdbx_strand_id
1 'polypeptide(L)' 'MNIKTLTAGFLAMLMMGGAAYAMDSEMLQERMDEINQKAQEDAAEDRVKALEQQVKDLQELIHMMMESDEMS' A
#
# COMPACT_ATOMS: atom_id res chain seq x y z
N MET A 1 -7.33 20.04 3.97
CA MET A 1 -5.94 19.54 4.09
C MET A 1 -5.81 18.41 3.09
N ASN A 2 -5.00 18.57 2.04
CA ASN A 2 -4.96 17.61 0.92
C ASN A 2 -4.35 16.28 1.39
N ILE A 3 -5.08 15.18 1.24
CA ILE A 3 -4.58 13.81 1.51
C ILE A 3 -3.25 13.54 0.80
N LYS A 4 -3.01 14.19 -0.35
CA LYS A 4 -1.77 14.12 -1.13
C LYS A 4 -0.49 14.42 -0.34
N THR A 5 -0.53 15.30 0.66
CA THR A 5 0.67 15.63 1.46
C THR A 5 0.89 14.67 2.62
N LEU A 6 -0.16 13.97 3.09
CA LEU A 6 -0.06 12.98 4.16
C LEU A 6 0.52 11.66 3.66
N THR A 7 0.15 11.24 2.45
CA THR A 7 0.62 9.97 1.87
C THR A 7 2.09 9.99 1.49
N ALA A 8 2.58 11.11 0.95
CA ALA A 8 4.00 11.27 0.59
C ALA A 8 4.94 11.17 1.81
N GLY A 9 4.53 11.75 2.95
CA GLY A 9 5.31 11.67 4.19
C GLY A 9 5.33 10.26 4.79
N PHE A 10 4.23 9.52 4.68
CA PHE A 10 4.14 8.13 5.14
C PHE A 10 5.00 7.18 4.32
N LEU A 11 4.97 7.30 2.99
CA LEU A 11 5.78 6.47 2.09
C LEU A 11 7.29 6.66 2.33
N ALA A 12 7.72 7.91 2.58
CA ALA A 12 9.11 8.23 2.90
C ALA A 12 9.57 7.62 4.23
N MET A 13 8.69 7.56 5.24
CA MET A 13 8.98 6.91 6.52
C MET A 13 9.08 5.38 6.38
N LEU A 14 8.21 4.76 5.59
CA LEU A 14 8.25 3.32 5.32
C LEU A 14 9.54 2.88 4.61
N MET A 15 10.00 3.66 3.62
CA MET A 15 11.25 3.41 2.91
C MET A 15 12.49 3.46 3.80
N MET A 16 12.47 4.23 4.90
CA MET A 16 13.58 4.28 5.86
C MET A 16 13.52 3.16 6.91
N GLY A 17 12.38 2.48 7.10
CA GLY A 17 12.17 1.48 8.15
C GLY A 17 12.10 0.02 7.70
N GLY A 18 11.98 -0.28 6.41
CA GLY A 18 11.52 -1.60 5.94
C GLY A 18 12.52 -2.42 5.14
N ALA A 19 13.49 -3.06 5.80
CA ALA A 19 14.27 -4.15 5.21
C ALA A 19 14.16 -5.49 5.98
N ALA A 20 13.24 -5.60 6.95
CA ALA A 20 13.26 -6.71 7.91
C ALA A 20 11.98 -7.57 7.99
N TYR A 21 10.87 -7.22 7.32
CA TYR A 21 9.62 -7.97 7.50
C TYR A 21 9.38 -8.97 6.37
N ALA A 22 9.88 -10.18 6.60
CA ALA A 22 9.46 -11.39 5.94
C ALA A 22 8.44 -12.09 6.86
N MET A 23 7.15 -11.78 6.75
CA MET A 23 6.11 -12.56 7.42
C MET A 23 4.86 -12.68 6.53
N ASP A 24 4.47 -13.94 6.33
CA ASP A 24 3.38 -14.51 5.52
C ASP A 24 3.25 -14.04 4.05
N SER A 25 4.05 -14.63 3.17
CA SER A 25 4.24 -14.14 1.79
C SER A 25 3.06 -14.38 0.86
N GLU A 26 2.27 -15.44 1.02
CA GLU A 26 1.23 -15.77 0.03
C GLU A 26 0.03 -14.82 0.08
N MET A 27 -0.54 -14.58 1.26
CA MET A 27 -1.66 -13.65 1.41
C MET A 27 -1.24 -12.22 1.05
N LEU A 28 -0.02 -11.82 1.43
CA LEU A 28 0.53 -10.52 1.03
C LEU A 28 0.67 -10.42 -0.50
N GLN A 29 1.22 -11.44 -1.13
CA GLN A 29 1.42 -11.47 -2.59
C GLN A 29 0.08 -11.38 -3.33
N GLU A 30 -0.93 -12.14 -2.88
CA GLU A 30 -2.27 -12.13 -3.48
C GLU A 30 -2.90 -10.73 -3.38
N ARG A 31 -2.84 -10.08 -2.21
CA ARG A 31 -3.34 -8.71 -2.04
C ARG A 31 -2.59 -7.68 -2.87
N MET A 32 -1.27 -7.81 -2.99
CA MET A 32 -0.46 -6.93 -3.83
C MET A 32 -0.83 -7.07 -5.31
N ASP A 33 -1.06 -8.31 -5.76
CA ASP A 33 -1.45 -8.60 -7.14
C ASP A 33 -2.86 -8.07 -7.45
N GLU A 34 -3.81 -8.23 -6.51
CA GLU A 34 -5.16 -7.62 -6.60
C GLU A 34 -5.09 -6.09 -6.75
N ILE A 35 -4.28 -5.43 -5.91
CA ILE A 35 -4.10 -3.97 -5.93
C ILE A 35 -3.51 -3.51 -7.26
N ASN A 36 -2.52 -4.23 -7.77
CA ASN A 36 -1.88 -3.90 -9.04
C ASN A 36 -2.81 -4.10 -10.24
N GLN A 37 -3.59 -5.18 -10.25
CA GLN A 37 -4.53 -5.47 -11.31
C GLN A 37 -5.60 -4.37 -11.39
N LYS A 38 -6.21 -4.02 -10.25
CA LYS A 38 -7.21 -2.95 -10.16
C LYS A 38 -6.66 -1.60 -10.61
N ALA A 39 -5.44 -1.26 -10.20
CA ALA A 39 -4.78 -0.03 -10.65
C ALA A 39 -4.54 -0.02 -12.17
N GLN A 40 -4.24 -1.17 -12.76
CA GLN A 40 -4.00 -1.30 -14.20
C GLN A 40 -5.30 -1.17 -15.01
N GLU A 41 -6.41 -1.72 -14.49
CA GLU A 41 -7.75 -1.56 -15.06
C GLU A 41 -8.24 -0.10 -14.98
N ASP A 42 -8.09 0.55 -13.82
CA ASP A 42 -8.51 1.94 -13.61
C ASP A 42 -7.60 2.95 -14.33
N ALA A 43 -6.35 2.59 -14.62
CA ALA A 43 -5.40 3.46 -15.31
C ALA A 43 -5.79 3.78 -16.76
N ALA A 44 -6.67 2.97 -17.36
CA ALA A 44 -7.22 3.24 -18.68
C ALA A 44 -8.17 4.46 -18.70
N GLU A 45 -8.81 4.77 -17.57
CA GLU A 45 -9.77 5.86 -17.45
C GLU A 45 -9.14 7.12 -16.82
N ASP A 46 -8.42 6.96 -15.70
CA ASP A 46 -7.70 8.06 -15.04
C ASP A 46 -6.48 7.55 -14.27
N ARG A 47 -5.32 7.62 -14.93
CA ARG A 47 -4.05 7.12 -14.40
C ARG A 47 -3.63 7.79 -13.08
N VAL A 48 -3.95 9.06 -12.86
CA VAL A 48 -3.56 9.74 -11.60
C VAL A 48 -4.42 9.22 -10.47
N LYS A 49 -5.73 9.14 -10.68
CA LYS A 49 -6.68 8.63 -9.70
C LYS A 49 -6.43 7.15 -9.39
N ALA A 50 -6.11 6.34 -10.40
CA ALA A 50 -5.74 4.93 -10.24
C ALA A 50 -4.50 4.77 -9.37
N LEU A 51 -3.46 5.58 -9.59
CA LEU A 51 -2.26 5.58 -8.77
C LEU A 51 -2.52 6.08 -7.34
N GLU A 52 -3.35 7.10 -7.15
CA GLU A 52 -3.76 7.58 -5.82
C GLU A 52 -4.51 6.48 -5.04
N GLN A 53 -5.38 5.73 -5.71
CA GLN A 53 -6.09 4.61 -5.12
C GLN A 53 -5.16 3.44 -4.80
N GLN A 54 -4.24 3.09 -5.70
CA GLN A 54 -3.23 2.06 -5.48
C GLN A 54 -2.38 2.35 -4.25
N VAL A 55 -1.92 3.60 -4.09
CA VAL A 55 -1.14 4.01 -2.91
C VAL A 55 -1.97 3.87 -1.64
N LYS A 56 -3.26 4.23 -1.67
CA LYS A 56 -4.15 4.11 -0.51
C LYS A 56 -4.36 2.65 -0.11
N ASP A 57 -4.61 1.78 -1.08
CA ASP A 57 -4.82 0.35 -0.85
C ASP A 57 -3.55 -0.31 -0.28
N LEU A 58 -2.37 0.10 -0.75
CA LEU A 58 -1.07 -0.33 -0.19
C LEU A 58 -0.85 0.15 1.25
N GLN A 59 -1.24 1.39 1.57
CA GLN A 59 -1.14 1.92 2.94
C GLN A 59 -2.01 1.13 3.92
N GLU A 60 -3.21 0.73 3.51
CA GLU A 60 -4.14 -0.07 4.31
C GLU A 60 -3.59 -1.48 4.55
N LEU A 61 -3.01 -2.10 3.51
CA LEU A 61 -2.34 -3.40 3.63
C LEU A 61 -1.20 -3.35 4.66
N ILE A 62 -0.35 -2.34 4.60
CA ILE A 62 0.74 -2.14 5.56
C ILE A 62 0.20 -1.91 6.97
N HIS A 63 -0.87 -1.13 7.13
CA HIS A 63 -1.48 -0.88 8.43
C HIS A 63 -2.01 -2.17 9.07
N MET A 64 -2.72 -3.00 8.29
CA MET A 64 -3.20 -4.31 8.76
C MET A 64 -2.05 -5.23 9.20
N MET A 65 -0.91 -5.20 8.49
CA MET A 65 0.27 -5.97 8.89
C MET A 65 0.88 -5.47 10.20
N MET A 66 1.02 -4.15 10.36
CA MET A 66 1.57 -3.56 11.58
C MET A 66 0.67 -3.81 12.80
N GLU A 67 -0.65 -3.71 12.64
CA GLU A 67 -1.61 -4.03 13.70
C GLU A 67 -1.59 -5.53 14.07
N SER A 68 -1.35 -6.40 13.10
CA SER A 68 -1.22 -7.85 13.33
C SER A 68 0.06 -8.18 14.10
N ASP A 69 1.16 -7.45 13.85
CA ASP A 69 2.42 -7.61 14.57
C ASP A 69 2.39 -7.02 15.99
N GLU A 70 1.62 -5.95 16.25
CA GLU A 70 1.48 -5.36 17.60
C GLU A 70 0.60 -6.19 18.56
N MET A 71 -0.17 -7.17 18.06
CA MET A 71 -0.99 -8.09 18.88
C MET A 71 -0.28 -9.41 19.27
N SER A 72 0.98 -9.61 18.87
CA SER A 72 1.82 -10.78 19.25
C SER A 72 2.76 -10.50 20.43
#